data_AF-A0ABD5GQQ0-F1
#
_entry.id   AF-A0ABD5GQQ0-F1
#
_cell.length_a   1.000
_cell.length_b   1.000
_cell.length_c   1.000
_cell.angle_alpha   90.00
_cell.angle_beta   90.00
_cell.angle_gamma   90.00
#
_symmetry.space_group_name_H-M   'P 1'
#
loop_
_entity.id
_entity.type
_entity.pdbx_description
1 polymer ?
#
loop_
_entity_poly.entity_id
_entity_poly.type
_entity_poly.pdbx_seq_one_letter_code
_entity_poly.pdbx_strand_id
1 'polypeptide(L)'
;MADRLDLLLSDYMTGMLQVKINSRERWITREKHEERIGSGGSSSNTAPQERNYLIKEADKELGRLNDQKQTLDDLFNVFDGTVVQKIIIYKYKYRLTWKQVGIRMHTDDSALRKQYVKFKDTLRNNLWASTLEE
;
A
#
# COMPACT_ATOMS: atom_id res chain seq x y z
N MET A 1 -6.85 -18.34 -4.78
CA MET A 1 -5.69 -17.52 -5.17
C MET A 1 -5.98 -16.10 -4.71
N ALA A 2 -5.16 -15.53 -3.82
CA ALA A 2 -5.39 -14.16 -3.34
C ALA A 2 -5.13 -13.19 -4.49
N ASP A 3 -6.12 -12.36 -4.80
CA ASP A 3 -6.03 -11.32 -5.81
C ASP A 3 -5.02 -10.25 -5.38
N ARG A 4 -4.37 -9.56 -6.34
CA ARG A 4 -3.37 -8.51 -6.07
C ARG A 4 -3.96 -7.40 -5.18
N LEU A 5 -5.23 -7.05 -5.42
CA LEU A 5 -5.96 -6.10 -4.59
C LEU A 5 -6.21 -6.62 -3.17
N ASP A 6 -6.53 -7.91 -3.01
CA ASP A 6 -6.73 -8.52 -1.68
C ASP A 6 -5.41 -8.51 -0.88
N LEU A 7 -4.27 -8.72 -1.55
CA LEU A 7 -2.95 -8.61 -0.93
C LEU A 7 -2.62 -7.17 -0.53
N LEU A 8 -2.91 -6.20 -1.41
CA LEU A 8 -2.67 -4.79 -1.12
C LEU A 8 -3.51 -4.31 0.08
N LEU A 9 -4.81 -4.64 0.11
CA LEU A 9 -5.67 -4.35 1.25
C LEU A 9 -5.18 -5.03 2.52
N SER A 10 -4.70 -6.29 2.42
CA SER A 10 -4.09 -6.99 3.55
C SER A 10 -2.86 -6.27 4.09
N ASP A 11 -1.93 -5.88 3.21
CA ASP A 11 -0.70 -5.21 3.59
C ASP A 11 -0.97 -3.85 4.21
N TYR A 12 -1.94 -3.12 3.67
CA TYR A 12 -2.41 -1.85 4.24
C TYR A 12 -2.98 -2.04 5.64
N MET A 13 -3.96 -2.94 5.80
CA MET A 13 -4.64 -3.15 7.09
C MET A 13 -3.72 -3.71 8.18
N THR A 14 -2.66 -4.42 7.81
CA THR A 14 -1.66 -4.97 8.73
C THR A 14 -0.49 -4.03 8.99
N GLY A 15 -0.40 -2.90 8.29
CA GLY A 15 0.74 -1.97 8.35
C GLY A 15 1.98 -2.44 7.58
N MET A 16 1.92 -3.61 6.93
CA MET A 16 3.02 -4.14 6.12
C MET A 16 3.35 -3.23 4.94
N LEU A 17 2.37 -2.51 4.38
CA LEU A 17 2.61 -1.53 3.33
C LEU A 17 3.56 -0.42 3.79
N GLN A 18 3.37 0.09 5.01
CA GLN A 18 4.28 1.09 5.60
C GLN A 18 5.67 0.49 5.86
N VAL A 19 5.74 -0.76 6.30
CA VAL A 19 7.02 -1.46 6.49
C VAL A 19 7.79 -1.57 5.16
N LYS A 20 7.10 -1.89 4.06
CA LYS A 20 7.69 -1.93 2.71
C LYS A 20 8.23 -0.56 2.29
N ILE A 21 7.46 0.50 2.47
CA ILE A 21 7.88 1.89 2.22
C ILE A 21 9.17 2.20 3.01
N ASN A 22 9.13 2.01 4.34
CA ASN A 22 10.26 2.30 5.21
C ASN A 22 11.51 1.47 4.84
N SER A 23 11.33 0.20 4.48
CA SER A 23 12.43 -0.67 4.05
C SER A 23 13.04 -0.18 2.74
N ARG A 24 12.21 0.25 1.77
CA ARG A 24 12.69 0.77 0.48
C ARG A 24 13.45 2.07 0.68
N GLU A 25 12.90 3.01 1.45
CA GLU A 25 13.57 4.26 1.80
C GLU A 25 14.96 4.02 2.41
N ARG A 26 15.05 3.13 3.41
CA ARG A 26 16.33 2.79 4.05
C ARG A 26 17.32 2.17 3.07
N TRP A 27 16.84 1.36 2.13
CA TRP A 27 17.70 0.70 1.14
C TRP A 27 18.28 1.71 0.13
N ILE A 28 17.46 2.63 -0.40
CA ILE A 28 17.93 3.61 -1.39
C ILE A 28 18.79 4.72 -0.77
N THR A 29 18.52 5.12 0.48
CA THR A 29 19.32 6.13 1.18
C THR A 29 20.48 5.55 1.96
N ARG A 30 20.71 4.23 1.90
CA ARG A 30 21.84 3.60 2.57
C ARG A 30 23.13 4.16 2.00
N GLU A 31 24.01 4.60 2.89
CA GLU A 31 25.35 5.03 2.50
C GLU A 31 26.09 3.83 1.90
N LYS A 32 26.38 3.92 0.59
CA LYS A 32 27.23 2.95 -0.08
C LYS A 32 28.66 3.36 0.21
N HIS A 33 29.35 2.60 1.06
CA HIS A 33 30.80 2.70 1.17
C HIS A 33 31.40 2.08 -0.10
N GLU A 34 31.40 2.85 -1.19
CA GLU A 34 32.26 2.55 -2.32
C GLU A 34 33.69 2.93 -1.89
N GLU A 35 34.58 1.93 -1.75
CA GLU A 35 36.01 2.18 -1.62
C GLU A 35 36.48 2.94 -2.85
N ARG A 36 36.56 4.26 -2.71
CA ARG A 36 36.98 5.15 -3.79
C ARG A 36 38.50 5.22 -3.81
N ILE A 37 39.12 4.16 -4.30
CA ILE A 37 40.55 4.19 -4.62
C ILE A 37 40.73 5.07 -5.87
N GLY A 38 41.17 6.32 -5.65
CA GLY A 38 41.87 7.09 -6.69
C GLY A 38 41.06 8.03 -7.59
N SER A 39 39.85 8.47 -7.25
CA SER A 39 39.18 9.53 -8.02
C SER A 39 38.75 10.70 -7.14
N GLY A 40 39.09 11.93 -7.53
CA GLY A 40 38.69 13.16 -6.86
C GLY A 40 37.17 13.37 -6.94
N GLY A 41 36.53 13.51 -5.78
CA GLY A 41 35.09 13.71 -5.68
C GLY A 41 34.68 15.03 -6.29
N SER A 42 33.90 15.00 -7.36
CA SER A 42 33.07 16.15 -7.72
C SER A 42 32.11 16.35 -6.55
N SER A 43 32.39 17.34 -5.69
CA SER A 43 31.44 17.73 -4.66
C SER A 43 30.23 18.33 -5.37
N SER A 44 29.12 17.60 -5.43
CA SER A 44 27.86 18.27 -5.70
C SER A 44 27.64 19.27 -4.57
N ASN A 45 27.39 20.54 -4.88
CA ASN A 45 27.04 21.59 -3.90
C ASN A 45 25.66 21.38 -3.24
N THR A 46 25.16 20.16 -3.27
CA THR A 46 23.85 19.75 -2.79
C THR A 46 23.98 19.28 -1.36
N ALA A 47 23.19 19.85 -0.45
CA ALA A 47 23.18 19.44 0.94
C ALA A 47 22.79 17.94 1.04
N PRO A 48 23.28 17.18 2.04
CA PRO A 48 22.93 15.77 2.22
C PRO A 48 21.41 15.52 2.26
N GLN A 49 20.64 16.49 2.77
CA GLN A 49 19.18 16.47 2.81
C GLN A 49 18.56 16.52 1.40
N GLU A 50 19.00 17.47 0.58
CA GLU A 50 18.56 17.64 -0.81
C GLU A 50 18.93 16.42 -1.67
N ARG A 51 20.14 15.88 -1.48
CA ARG A 51 20.58 14.66 -2.17
C ARG A 51 19.68 13.47 -1.82
N ASN A 52 19.36 13.29 -0.55
CA ASN A 52 18.47 12.21 -0.12
C ASN A 52 17.05 12.39 -0.65
N TYR A 53 16.55 13.62 -0.72
CA TYR A 53 15.26 13.93 -1.33
C TYR A 53 15.23 13.52 -2.82
N LEU A 54 16.24 13.94 -3.59
CA LEU A 54 16.34 13.60 -5.02
C LEU A 54 16.44 12.08 -5.25
N ILE A 55 17.17 11.36 -4.39
CA ILE A 55 17.26 9.89 -4.47
C ILE A 55 15.88 9.24 -4.22
N LYS A 56 15.13 9.73 -3.23
CA LYS A 56 13.78 9.22 -2.92
C LYS A 56 12.79 9.52 -4.04
N GLU A 57 12.81 10.73 -4.58
CA GLU A 57 11.91 11.16 -5.66
C GLU A 57 12.17 10.39 -6.97
N ALA A 58 13.45 10.07 -7.26
CA ALA A 58 13.81 9.30 -8.45
C ALA A 58 13.42 7.80 -8.36
N ASP A 59 13.13 7.27 -7.16
CA ASP A 59 12.84 5.86 -6.98
C ASP A 59 11.39 5.51 -7.33
N LYS A 60 11.19 4.92 -8.51
CA LYS A 60 9.87 4.53 -9.03
C LYS A 60 9.12 3.57 -8.10
N GLU A 61 9.83 2.64 -7.47
CA GLU A 61 9.19 1.66 -6.57
C GLU A 61 8.66 2.33 -5.30
N LEU A 62 9.46 3.21 -4.69
CA LEU A 62 9.05 4.01 -3.54
C LEU A 62 7.87 4.93 -3.91
N GLY A 63 7.92 5.59 -5.07
CA GLY A 63 6.81 6.38 -5.59
C GLY A 63 5.52 5.56 -5.66
N ARG A 64 5.57 4.40 -6.34
CA ARG A 64 4.42 3.49 -6.45
C ARG A 64 3.87 3.04 -5.10
N LEU A 65 4.73 2.70 -4.13
CA LEU A 65 4.29 2.29 -2.79
C LEU A 65 3.61 3.44 -2.02
N ASN A 66 4.14 4.66 -2.15
CA ASN A 66 3.53 5.85 -1.55
C ASN A 66 2.18 6.18 -2.20
N ASP A 67 2.08 6.12 -3.52
CA ASP A 67 0.82 6.35 -4.24
C ASP A 67 -0.24 5.33 -3.85
N GLN A 68 0.14 4.05 -3.72
CA GLN A 68 -0.74 2.99 -3.23
C GLN A 68 -1.24 3.27 -1.82
N LYS A 69 -0.35 3.70 -0.92
CA LYS A 69 -0.73 4.06 0.45
C LYS A 69 -1.67 5.26 0.46
N GLN A 70 -1.33 6.34 -0.24
CA GLN A 70 -2.13 7.56 -0.28
C GLN A 70 -3.53 7.30 -0.86
N THR A 71 -3.59 6.55 -1.96
CA THR A 71 -4.87 6.15 -2.57
C THR A 71 -5.74 5.38 -1.57
N LEU A 72 -5.15 4.47 -0.80
CA LEU A 72 -5.89 3.71 0.22
C LEU A 72 -6.31 4.59 1.40
N ASP A 73 -5.47 5.51 1.86
CA ASP A 73 -5.84 6.44 2.91
C ASP A 73 -7.04 7.30 2.49
N ASP A 74 -7.01 7.86 1.28
CA ASP A 74 -8.12 8.65 0.74
C ASP A 74 -9.38 7.80 0.57
N LEU A 75 -9.24 6.56 0.10
CA LEU A 75 -10.34 5.61 -0.04
C LEU A 75 -11.01 5.30 1.30
N PHE A 76 -10.20 5.03 2.33
CA PHE A 76 -10.71 4.69 3.66
C PHE A 76 -11.32 5.89 4.38
N ASN A 77 -10.83 7.10 4.10
CA ASN A 77 -11.46 8.34 4.58
C ASN A 77 -12.84 8.55 3.96
N VAL A 78 -13.01 8.27 2.66
CA VAL A 78 -14.31 8.41 1.96
C VAL A 78 -15.34 7.38 2.45
N PHE A 79 -14.90 6.15 2.73
CA PHE A 79 -15.79 5.07 3.15
C PHE A 79 -15.91 4.91 4.67
N ASP A 80 -15.54 5.93 5.44
CA ASP A 80 -15.61 5.84 6.89
C ASP A 80 -17.05 5.59 7.38
N GLY A 81 -17.20 4.64 8.30
CA GLY A 81 -18.49 4.21 8.84
C GLY A 81 -19.30 3.27 7.93
N THR A 82 -18.87 3.00 6.70
CA THR A 82 -19.62 2.14 5.76
C THR A 82 -19.53 0.64 6.11
N VAL A 83 -20.48 -0.14 5.58
CA VAL A 83 -20.49 -1.61 5.71
C VAL A 83 -19.23 -2.23 5.10
N VAL A 84 -18.76 -1.70 3.96
CA VAL A 84 -17.59 -2.20 3.25
C VAL A 84 -16.31 -2.01 4.06
N GLN A 85 -16.13 -0.85 4.69
CA GLN A 85 -14.98 -0.60 5.57
C GLN A 85 -14.93 -1.62 6.72
N LYS A 86 -16.07 -1.91 7.35
CA LYS A 86 -16.18 -2.94 8.41
C LYS A 86 -15.84 -4.33 7.88
N ILE A 87 -16.31 -4.69 6.68
CA ILE A 87 -15.95 -5.96 6.02
C ILE A 87 -14.44 -6.06 5.86
N ILE A 88 -13.78 -5.03 5.32
CA ILE A 88 -12.33 -5.03 5.08
C ILE A 88 -11.57 -5.14 6.40
N ILE A 89 -11.96 -4.37 7.41
CA ILE A 89 -11.34 -4.44 8.75
C ILE A 89 -11.46 -5.85 9.34
N TYR A 90 -12.66 -6.41 9.38
CA TYR A 90 -12.85 -7.76 9.93
C TYR A 90 -12.13 -8.83 9.13
N LYS A 91 -12.08 -8.68 7.80
CA LYS A 91 -11.50 -9.67 6.92
C LYS A 91 -9.97 -9.66 6.94
N TYR A 92 -9.36 -8.49 6.89
CA TYR A 92 -7.91 -8.33 6.68
C TYR A 92 -7.16 -8.00 7.96
N LYS A 93 -7.67 -7.10 8.80
CA LYS A 93 -7.03 -6.75 10.09
C LYS A 93 -7.21 -7.87 11.10
N TYR A 94 -8.44 -8.36 11.28
CA TYR A 94 -8.75 -9.41 12.25
C TYR A 94 -8.69 -10.83 11.70
N ARG A 95 -8.45 -10.98 10.39
CA ARG A 95 -8.32 -12.28 9.69
C ARG A 95 -9.51 -13.22 9.89
N LEU A 96 -10.71 -12.66 10.02
CA LEU A 96 -11.92 -13.47 10.25
C LEU A 96 -12.35 -14.23 8.98
N THR A 97 -12.97 -15.38 9.20
CA THR A 97 -13.69 -16.11 8.14
C THR A 97 -14.99 -15.38 7.79
N TRP A 98 -15.51 -15.55 6.57
CA TRP A 98 -16.76 -14.92 6.14
C TRP A 98 -17.94 -15.21 7.08
N LYS A 99 -18.01 -16.43 7.63
CA LYS A 99 -19.00 -16.81 8.64
C LYS A 99 -18.87 -15.98 9.92
N GLN A 100 -17.65 -15.79 10.42
CA GLN A 100 -17.40 -14.94 11.61
C GLN A 100 -17.70 -13.46 11.35
N VAL A 101 -17.41 -12.96 10.14
CA VAL A 101 -17.78 -11.59 9.74
C VAL A 101 -19.31 -11.45 9.73
N GLY A 102 -20.03 -12.41 9.15
CA GLY A 102 -21.50 -12.44 9.13
C GLY A 102 -22.12 -12.42 10.52
N ILE A 103 -21.58 -13.23 11.44
CA ILE A 103 -22.00 -13.24 12.85
C ILE A 103 -21.80 -11.86 13.49
N ARG A 104 -20.63 -11.23 13.31
CA ARG A 104 -20.34 -9.89 13.87
C ARG A 104 -21.21 -8.78 13.29
N MET A 105 -21.58 -8.90 12.02
CA MET A 105 -22.34 -7.87 11.30
C MET A 105 -23.84 -8.18 11.26
N HIS A 106 -24.29 -9.23 11.95
CA HIS A 106 -25.68 -9.70 11.94
C HIS A 106 -26.26 -9.80 10.51
N THR A 107 -25.46 -10.28 9.56
CA THR A 107 -25.78 -10.30 8.13
C THR A 107 -25.32 -11.63 7.52
N ASP A 108 -26.03 -12.14 6.52
CA ASP A 108 -25.62 -13.33 5.77
C ASP A 108 -24.25 -13.16 5.10
N ASP A 109 -23.42 -14.20 5.20
CA ASP A 109 -22.07 -14.18 4.62
C ASP A 109 -22.10 -14.00 3.09
N SER A 110 -23.11 -14.56 2.44
CA SER A 110 -23.34 -14.41 1.00
C SER A 110 -23.63 -12.97 0.59
N ALA A 111 -24.38 -12.22 1.41
CA ALA A 111 -24.66 -10.81 1.14
C ALA A 111 -23.38 -9.96 1.32
N LEU A 112 -22.61 -10.23 2.37
CA LEU A 112 -21.33 -9.54 2.62
C LEU A 112 -20.31 -9.81 1.51
N ARG A 113 -20.21 -11.05 1.02
CA ARG A 113 -19.35 -11.39 -0.12
C ARG A 113 -19.75 -10.63 -1.38
N LYS A 114 -21.06 -10.54 -1.69
CA LYS A 114 -21.55 -9.78 -2.85
C LYS A 114 -21.19 -8.30 -2.76
N GLN A 115 -21.35 -7.69 -1.58
CA GLN A 115 -20.95 -6.30 -1.37
C GLN A 115 -19.44 -6.10 -1.55
N TYR A 116 -18.64 -7.03 -1.00
CA TYR A 116 -17.19 -6.98 -1.16
C TYR A 116 -16.75 -7.12 -2.62
N VAL A 117 -17.31 -8.07 -3.37
CA VAL A 117 -17.00 -8.26 -4.79
C VAL A 117 -17.37 -7.00 -5.59
N LYS A 118 -18.58 -6.45 -5.38
CA LYS A 118 -18.99 -5.21 -6.06
C LYS A 118 -18.04 -4.04 -5.77
N PHE A 119 -17.57 -3.93 -4.53
CA PHE A 119 -16.56 -2.95 -4.16
C PHE A 119 -15.25 -3.18 -4.91
N LYS A 120 -14.72 -4.41 -4.92
CA LYS A 120 -13.50 -4.73 -5.67
C LYS A 120 -13.63 -4.43 -7.15
N ASP A 121 -14.77 -4.75 -7.76
CA ASP A 121 -15.02 -4.51 -9.18
C ASP A 121 -15.04 -3.00 -9.47
N THR A 122 -15.66 -2.22 -8.58
CA THR A 122 -15.63 -0.74 -8.68
C THR A 122 -14.21 -0.20 -8.62
N LEU A 123 -13.38 -0.72 -7.72
CA LEU A 123 -12.00 -0.27 -7.58
C LEU A 123 -11.14 -0.63 -8.78
N ARG A 124 -11.25 -1.87 -9.26
CA ARG A 124 -10.52 -2.34 -10.43
C ARG A 124 -10.90 -1.57 -11.68
N ASN A 125 -12.19 -1.31 -11.90
CA ASN A 125 -12.65 -0.68 -13.12
C ASN A 125 -12.39 0.83 -13.18
N ASN A 126 -12.18 1.48 -12.03
CA ASN A 126 -11.99 2.95 -11.97
C ASN A 126 -10.59 3.33 -11.50
N LEU A 127 -10.26 3.04 -10.23
CA LEU A 127 -9.07 3.57 -9.54
C LEU A 127 -7.78 2.83 -9.92
N TRP A 128 -7.87 1.51 -10.14
CA TRP A 128 -6.69 0.67 -10.32
C TRP A 128 -6.66 -0.09 -11.65
N ALA A 129 -7.45 0.35 -12.64
CA ALA A 129 -7.44 -0.25 -13.97
C ALA A 129 -6.04 -0.22 -14.59
N SER A 130 -5.33 0.90 -14.47
CA SER A 130 -3.98 1.08 -15.00
C SER A 130 -2.87 0.54 -14.09
N THR A 131 -3.11 0.43 -12.79
CA THR A 131 -2.06 0.17 -11.77
C THR A 131 -1.89 -1.30 -11.40
N LEU A 132 -2.87 -2.15 -11.76
CA LEU A 132 -2.85 -3.60 -11.48
C LEU A 132 -2.53 -4.44 -12.72
N GLU A 133 -2.49 -3.85 -13.92
CA GLU A 133 -2.24 -4.53 -15.20
C GLU A 133 -0.75 -4.61 -15.60
N GLU A 134 0.14 -3.85 -14.93
CA GLU A 134 1.61 -4.06 -15.00
C GLU A 134 2.10 -5.16 -14.04
#